data_AF-A0A0C9M6Y8-F1
#
_entry.id   AF-A0A0C9M6Y8-F1
#
_cell.length_a   1.000
_cell.length_b   1.000
_cell.length_c   1.000
_cell.angle_alpha   90.00
_cell.angle_beta   90.00
_cell.angle_gamma   90.00
#
_symmetry.space_group_name_H-M   'P 1'
#
loop_
_entity.id
_entity.type
_entity.pdbx_description
1 polymer ?
#
loop_
_entity_poly.entity_id
_entity_poly.type
_entity_poly.pdbx_seq_one_letter_code
_entity_poly.pdbx_strand_id
1 'polypeptide(L)'
;MDSTNNESTKLEIRQRSTGSTPEDVIIYSSSDEDEQLDLDREKKLLKKLDWRIVPWVFCLYFLSVEDRSNVGYAMTMNKDQGHTLMDTAGLTAQQNNIGLGLFYVAYIIFEVPSNLMMAHVNPALWIARIMITWSIVTGCMAAISKPWHFYLLRFLLGVFEAGFWPAFYNTLWYKPQEISTRIGVTYLAGPASGAVGGLISAGIQLIDTKGGLYGWQWLFLISGVVSVLFGLATIFYLPSTPEKSTRFLNEDERARVKRRLESSTQQAKTAETVEERNMKRNLKQVFGELKDFKVWLFCVLYFTPVMAATSLGYFLPKIVQQIGTFNSIEVSLMSIPPFVFGMIMVYVVTRLSDYYSNRSWFIIGASCVSFIGFCILSFAEPIGARYFGLMVVAGGTYPTVPLSMAWTANSKEDPVAVASATGIVSSVANFGALICTFALYSGWPSDAPRYVGSNMINGAAMLLAAVSAFILRVHLSKLNKQIDRDGCIGERTYRYILFVLKTMTDKHNFMVVLHDFTDSEALNRRLSVRDQHLQGALKAESEGKLLVGGAILDNHESSKMKGSVLLLAAKSVEEIDEMIIQDPYYKAKVWEKWEVYPIKW
;
A
#
# COMPACT_ATOMS: atom_id res chain seq x y z
N MET A 1 18.18 38.09 -22.58
CA MET A 1 19.28 38.02 -23.56
C MET A 1 20.42 37.35 -22.79
N ASP A 2 20.70 36.06 -22.87
CA ASP A 2 20.57 35.07 -23.95
C ASP A 2 20.41 33.67 -23.32
N SER A 3 19.33 32.95 -23.63
CA SER A 3 19.26 31.81 -24.56
C SER A 3 20.14 30.60 -24.21
N THR A 4 19.47 29.63 -23.60
CA THR A 4 19.72 28.18 -23.58
C THR A 4 20.46 27.62 -24.78
N ASN A 5 21.52 26.83 -24.55
CA ASN A 5 22.02 25.87 -25.54
C ASN A 5 21.82 24.45 -24.99
N ASN A 6 20.83 23.78 -25.56
CA ASN A 6 20.42 22.41 -25.30
C ASN A 6 21.15 21.55 -26.33
N GLU A 7 22.22 20.85 -25.96
CA GLU A 7 22.89 19.90 -26.87
C GLU A 7 22.03 18.65 -27.04
N SER A 8 21.12 18.72 -27.99
CA SER A 8 20.47 17.54 -28.58
C SER A 8 21.53 16.72 -29.31
N THR A 9 21.79 15.51 -28.83
CA THR A 9 22.59 14.49 -29.53
C THR A 9 21.97 14.24 -30.91
N LYS A 10 22.65 14.68 -31.98
CA LYS A 10 22.26 14.38 -33.36
C LYS A 10 22.36 12.88 -33.60
N LEU A 11 21.23 12.24 -33.90
CA LEU A 11 21.16 10.91 -34.48
C LEU A 11 21.65 11.00 -35.94
N GLU A 12 22.82 10.43 -36.24
CA GLU A 12 23.22 10.18 -37.63
C GLU A 12 22.58 8.87 -38.12
N ILE A 13 21.49 9.00 -38.86
CA ILE A 13 20.84 7.90 -39.58
C ILE A 13 21.62 7.68 -40.88
N ARG A 14 22.36 6.56 -41.00
CA ARG A 14 22.96 6.13 -42.27
C ARG A 14 21.97 5.27 -43.06
N GLN A 15 21.13 5.91 -43.88
CA GLN A 15 20.43 5.25 -44.98
C GLN A 15 21.25 5.39 -46.27
N ARG A 16 21.52 4.29 -46.98
CA ARG A 16 21.97 4.34 -48.37
C ARG A 16 20.79 3.96 -49.27
N SER A 17 20.24 4.94 -49.98
CA SER A 17 19.17 4.75 -50.97
C SER A 17 19.51 5.48 -52.28
N THR A 18 19.16 4.87 -53.42
CA THR A 18 19.00 5.55 -54.71
C THR A 18 17.50 5.74 -54.95
N GLY A 19 17.08 6.99 -55.12
CA GLY A 19 15.73 7.45 -54.82
C GLY A 19 14.62 7.13 -55.82
N SER A 20 13.39 7.07 -55.30
CA SER A 20 12.19 7.84 -55.70
C SER A 20 10.98 7.34 -54.89
N THR A 21 10.23 8.26 -54.30
CA THR A 21 8.96 8.06 -53.57
C THR A 21 7.86 8.86 -54.30
N PRO A 22 6.55 8.78 -53.93
CA PRO A 22 5.77 7.73 -53.25
C PRO A 22 4.44 7.41 -54.00
N GLU A 23 3.65 6.42 -53.56
CA GLU A 23 2.20 6.57 -53.32
C GLU A 23 1.59 5.34 -52.61
N ASP A 24 1.21 5.60 -51.35
CA ASP A 24 0.18 5.06 -50.45
C ASP A 24 -0.19 3.56 -50.39
N VAL A 25 0.18 2.95 -49.26
CA VAL A 25 -0.51 1.79 -48.66
C VAL A 25 -0.68 2.01 -47.16
N ILE A 26 -1.93 2.07 -46.72
CA ILE A 26 -2.38 2.19 -45.33
C ILE A 26 -2.17 0.85 -44.60
N ILE A 27 -1.41 0.90 -43.49
CA ILE A 27 -1.22 -0.20 -42.53
C ILE A 27 -2.17 0.07 -41.36
N TYR A 28 -3.02 -0.90 -40.97
CA TYR A 28 -3.56 -0.91 -39.60
C TYR A 28 -2.45 -1.39 -38.65
N SER A 29 -1.51 -0.50 -38.35
CA SER A 29 -0.83 -0.51 -37.05
C SER A 29 -1.91 -0.21 -36.02
N SER A 30 -1.95 -0.90 -34.87
CA SER A 30 -2.44 -0.19 -33.69
C SER A 30 -1.50 1.00 -33.55
N SER A 31 -2.00 2.18 -33.93
CA SER A 31 -1.21 3.40 -33.90
C SER A 31 -0.69 3.59 -32.47
N ASP A 32 0.44 4.28 -32.27
CA ASP A 32 0.83 4.75 -30.93
C ASP A 32 -0.35 5.49 -30.26
N GLU A 33 -1.25 6.08 -31.07
CA GLU A 33 -2.52 6.66 -30.64
C GLU A 33 -3.51 5.64 -30.06
N ASP A 34 -3.63 4.41 -30.57
CA ASP A 34 -4.54 3.37 -30.05
C ASP A 34 -4.07 2.83 -28.69
N GLU A 35 -2.76 2.61 -28.51
CA GLU A 35 -2.19 2.22 -27.22
C GLU A 35 -2.28 3.37 -26.21
N GLN A 36 -1.99 4.59 -26.63
CA GLN A 36 -2.17 5.80 -25.82
C GLN A 36 -3.65 6.04 -25.45
N LEU A 37 -4.58 5.84 -26.38
CA LEU A 37 -6.02 5.91 -26.16
C LEU A 37 -6.48 4.88 -25.13
N ASP A 38 -5.92 3.67 -25.17
CA ASP A 38 -6.24 2.63 -24.19
C ASP A 38 -5.65 2.91 -22.80
N LEU A 39 -4.44 3.45 -22.72
CA LEU A 39 -3.84 3.95 -21.48
C LEU A 39 -4.65 5.12 -20.90
N ASP A 40 -5.11 6.05 -21.73
CA ASP A 40 -5.91 7.19 -21.30
C ASP A 40 -7.31 6.77 -20.84
N ARG A 41 -7.92 5.79 -21.51
CA ARG A 41 -9.17 5.16 -21.05
C ARG A 41 -8.97 4.43 -19.72
N GLU A 42 -7.84 3.75 -19.52
CA GLU A 42 -7.49 3.11 -18.24
C GLU A 42 -7.32 4.14 -17.11
N LYS A 43 -6.61 5.24 -17.37
CA LYS A 43 -6.47 6.36 -16.40
C LYS A 43 -7.81 6.99 -16.06
N LYS A 44 -8.68 7.22 -17.06
CA LYS A 44 -10.04 7.74 -16.85
C LYS A 44 -10.89 6.80 -16.00
N LEU A 45 -10.82 5.49 -16.27
CA LEU A 45 -11.50 4.46 -15.48
C LEU A 45 -10.99 4.46 -14.04
N LEU A 46 -9.67 4.44 -13.83
CA LEU A 46 -9.07 4.50 -12.49
C LEU A 46 -9.51 5.75 -11.73
N LYS A 47 -9.47 6.92 -12.37
CA LYS A 47 -9.93 8.17 -11.76
C LYS A 47 -11.41 8.09 -11.38
N LYS A 48 -12.26 7.48 -12.20
CA LYS A 48 -13.68 7.25 -11.90
C LYS A 48 -13.86 6.33 -10.69
N LEU A 49 -13.10 5.23 -10.61
CA LEU A 49 -13.09 4.33 -9.44
C LEU A 49 -12.62 5.06 -8.18
N ASP A 50 -11.51 5.79 -8.28
CA ASP A 50 -10.89 6.51 -7.17
C ASP A 50 -11.85 7.53 -6.57
N TRP A 51 -12.46 8.38 -7.40
CA TRP A 51 -13.43 9.40 -6.94
C TRP A 51 -14.68 8.81 -6.31
N ARG A 52 -15.07 7.58 -6.68
CA ARG A 52 -16.24 6.93 -6.09
C ARG A 52 -15.89 6.20 -4.80
N ILE A 53 -14.80 5.43 -4.79
CA ILE A 53 -14.50 4.48 -3.73
C ILE A 53 -13.64 5.12 -2.64
N VAL A 54 -12.55 5.82 -2.99
CA VAL A 54 -11.55 6.26 -2.02
C VAL A 54 -12.12 7.31 -1.05
N PRO A 55 -12.82 8.38 -1.48
CA PRO A 55 -13.45 9.33 -0.56
C PRO A 55 -14.48 8.68 0.36
N TRP A 56 -15.28 7.75 -0.17
CA TRP A 56 -16.31 7.08 0.63
C TRP A 56 -15.67 6.19 1.69
N VAL A 57 -14.72 5.33 1.31
CA VAL A 57 -13.96 4.49 2.23
C VAL A 57 -13.19 5.33 3.27
N PHE A 58 -12.66 6.49 2.88
CA PHE A 58 -12.08 7.46 3.80
C PHE A 58 -13.10 7.93 4.84
N CYS A 59 -14.31 8.33 4.43
CA CYS A 59 -15.37 8.74 5.36
C CYS A 59 -15.82 7.60 6.28
N LEU A 60 -15.95 6.37 5.76
CA LEU A 60 -16.30 5.22 6.59
C LEU A 60 -15.20 4.93 7.63
N TYR A 61 -13.94 5.02 7.22
CA TYR A 61 -12.80 4.80 8.13
C TYR A 61 -12.62 5.93 9.14
N PHE A 62 -12.87 7.17 8.73
CA PHE A 62 -12.97 8.32 9.61
C PHE A 62 -13.98 8.05 10.74
N LEU A 63 -15.21 7.65 10.39
CA LEU A 63 -16.27 7.40 11.38
C LEU A 63 -15.97 6.21 12.29
N SER A 64 -15.36 5.15 11.75
CA SER A 64 -14.88 4.01 12.54
C SER A 64 -13.82 4.42 13.58
N VAL A 65 -12.84 5.24 13.21
CA VAL A 65 -11.82 5.74 14.15
C VAL A 65 -12.42 6.74 15.15
N GLU A 66 -13.38 7.54 14.72
CA GLU A 66 -14.11 8.50 15.57
C GLU A 66 -14.84 7.75 16.70
N ASP A 67 -15.64 6.74 16.34
CA ASP A 67 -16.42 5.94 17.28
C ASP A 67 -15.52 5.25 18.32
N ARG A 68 -14.33 4.77 17.90
CA ARG A 68 -13.33 4.19 18.80
C ARG A 68 -12.73 5.22 19.75
N SER A 69 -12.33 6.37 19.23
CA SER A 69 -11.58 7.38 19.99
C SER A 69 -12.46 8.25 20.91
N ASN A 70 -13.78 8.30 20.67
CA ASN A 70 -14.74 9.05 21.50
C ASN A 70 -14.64 8.75 22.99
N VAL A 71 -14.28 7.52 23.37
CA VAL A 71 -14.07 7.20 24.79
C VAL A 71 -12.92 8.00 25.42
N GLY A 72 -11.85 8.29 24.67
CA GLY A 72 -10.73 9.08 25.15
C GLY A 72 -11.18 10.47 25.58
N TYR A 73 -12.07 11.07 24.80
CA TYR A 73 -12.73 12.33 25.15
C TYR A 73 -13.69 12.17 26.32
N ALA A 74 -14.57 11.16 26.30
CA ALA A 74 -15.55 10.89 27.35
C ALA A 74 -14.95 10.72 28.76
N MET A 75 -13.67 10.29 28.86
CA MET A 75 -12.94 10.21 30.13
C MET A 75 -12.49 11.57 30.69
N THR A 76 -12.49 12.61 29.86
CA THR A 76 -11.95 13.94 30.20
C THR A 76 -12.99 15.05 30.13
N MET A 77 -14.11 14.82 29.45
CA MET A 77 -15.21 15.77 29.32
C MET A 77 -15.87 16.08 30.66
N ASN A 78 -16.20 17.36 30.89
CA ASN A 78 -16.95 17.84 32.05
C ASN A 78 -16.42 17.32 33.40
N LYS A 79 -15.09 17.19 33.52
CA LYS A 79 -14.43 16.61 34.70
C LYS A 79 -14.65 17.44 35.96
N ASP A 80 -14.66 18.76 35.82
CA ASP A 80 -14.86 19.68 36.95
C ASP A 80 -16.26 19.53 37.58
N GLN A 81 -17.24 19.05 36.80
CA GLN A 81 -18.59 18.75 37.27
C GLN A 81 -18.76 17.31 37.78
N GLY A 82 -17.74 16.45 37.68
CA GLY A 82 -17.86 15.02 37.98
C GLY A 82 -18.77 14.27 37.01
N HIS A 83 -18.88 14.77 35.77
CA HIS A 83 -19.75 14.21 34.73
C HIS A 83 -18.97 13.37 33.72
N THR A 84 -17.76 12.90 34.06
CA THR A 84 -17.02 12.02 33.15
C THR A 84 -17.71 10.66 33.01
N LEU A 85 -17.39 9.91 31.95
CA LEU A 85 -17.80 8.51 31.84
C LEU A 85 -17.35 7.69 33.05
N MET A 86 -16.18 7.99 33.63
CA MET A 86 -15.69 7.24 34.80
C MET A 86 -16.51 7.53 36.05
N ASP A 87 -16.82 8.80 36.30
CA ASP A 87 -17.57 9.23 37.49
C ASP A 87 -19.02 8.73 37.44
N THR A 88 -19.68 8.89 36.28
CA THR A 88 -21.10 8.55 36.11
C THR A 88 -21.36 7.05 36.06
N ALA A 89 -20.42 6.25 35.51
CA ALA A 89 -20.55 4.80 35.42
C ALA A 89 -19.84 4.04 36.57
N GLY A 90 -19.15 4.75 37.47
CA GLY A 90 -18.38 4.16 38.57
C GLY A 90 -17.20 3.29 38.10
N LEU A 91 -16.53 3.69 37.01
CA LEU A 91 -15.40 2.95 36.44
C LEU A 91 -14.09 3.34 37.13
N THR A 92 -13.29 2.35 37.50
CA THR A 92 -11.89 2.59 37.87
C THR A 92 -11.00 2.73 36.62
N ALA A 93 -9.82 3.31 36.77
CA ALA A 93 -8.81 3.42 35.72
C ALA A 93 -8.46 2.05 35.09
N GLN A 94 -8.34 1.00 35.92
CA GLN A 94 -8.07 -0.36 35.46
C GLN A 94 -9.26 -0.95 34.71
N GLN A 95 -10.48 -0.76 35.24
CA GLN A 95 -11.70 -1.22 34.58
C GLN A 95 -11.85 -0.56 33.20
N ASN A 96 -11.58 0.74 33.09
CA ASN A 96 -11.57 1.41 31.80
C ASN A 96 -10.64 0.73 30.78
N ASN A 97 -9.39 0.46 31.17
CA ASN A 97 -8.42 -0.19 30.30
C ASN A 97 -8.81 -1.64 29.94
N ILE A 98 -9.41 -2.39 30.87
CA ILE A 98 -9.97 -3.72 30.57
C ILE A 98 -11.02 -3.61 29.46
N GLY A 99 -11.92 -2.64 29.52
CA GLY A 99 -12.93 -2.43 28.48
C GLY A 99 -12.31 -2.01 27.13
N LEU A 100 -11.28 -1.15 27.14
CA LEU A 100 -10.53 -0.81 25.92
C LEU A 100 -9.85 -2.06 25.31
N GLY A 101 -9.25 -2.91 26.14
CA GLY A 101 -8.62 -4.15 25.70
C GLY A 101 -9.63 -5.18 25.17
N LEU A 102 -10.79 -5.33 25.82
CA LEU A 102 -11.84 -6.26 25.38
C LEU A 102 -12.34 -5.99 23.96
N PHE A 103 -12.37 -4.71 23.54
CA PHE A 103 -12.64 -4.34 22.15
C PHE A 103 -11.64 -5.01 21.20
N TYR A 104 -10.33 -4.89 21.46
CA TYR A 104 -9.30 -5.47 20.60
C TYR A 104 -9.26 -7.00 20.67
N VAL A 105 -9.55 -7.60 21.83
CA VAL A 105 -9.70 -9.07 21.94
C VAL A 105 -10.81 -9.56 21.01
N ALA A 106 -11.99 -8.94 21.06
CA ALA A 106 -13.10 -9.30 20.17
C ALA A 106 -12.73 -9.03 18.71
N TYR A 107 -12.16 -7.85 18.41
CA TYR A 107 -11.77 -7.47 17.05
C TYR A 107 -10.82 -8.51 16.43
N ILE A 108 -9.74 -8.90 17.13
CA ILE A 108 -8.76 -9.89 16.65
C ILE A 108 -9.42 -11.25 16.38
N ILE A 109 -10.29 -11.73 17.28
CA ILE A 109 -10.95 -13.04 17.13
C ILE A 109 -11.89 -13.05 15.91
N PHE A 110 -12.65 -11.97 15.72
CA PHE A 110 -13.70 -11.91 14.69
C PHE A 110 -13.24 -11.31 13.35
N GLU A 111 -12.05 -10.71 13.27
CA GLU A 111 -11.53 -10.09 12.04
C GLU A 111 -11.35 -11.10 10.91
N VAL A 112 -10.72 -12.25 11.19
CA VAL A 112 -10.52 -13.30 10.19
C VAL A 112 -11.86 -13.91 9.74
N PRO A 113 -12.76 -14.36 10.65
CA PRO A 113 -14.09 -14.82 10.26
C PRO A 113 -14.89 -13.80 9.46
N SER A 114 -14.89 -12.52 9.85
CA SER A 114 -15.67 -11.47 9.19
C SER A 114 -15.17 -11.20 7.77
N ASN A 115 -13.84 -11.18 7.57
CA ASN A 115 -13.25 -11.03 6.24
C ASN A 115 -13.52 -12.24 5.33
N LEU A 116 -13.50 -13.46 5.88
CA LEU A 116 -13.87 -14.66 5.13
C LEU A 116 -15.34 -14.62 4.70
N MET A 117 -16.23 -14.19 5.60
CA MET A 117 -17.65 -14.01 5.27
C MET A 117 -17.85 -13.00 4.14
N MET A 118 -17.07 -11.91 4.11
CA MET A 118 -17.13 -10.89 3.05
C MET A 118 -16.86 -11.46 1.64
N ALA A 119 -16.12 -12.56 1.52
CA ALA A 119 -15.89 -13.26 0.25
C ALA A 119 -17.11 -14.09 -0.23
N HIS A 120 -17.99 -14.48 0.68
CA HIS A 120 -19.17 -15.30 0.38
C HIS A 120 -20.46 -14.50 0.22
N VAL A 121 -20.49 -13.26 0.72
CA VAL A 121 -21.67 -12.38 0.66
C VAL A 121 -21.40 -11.18 -0.24
N ASN A 122 -22.41 -10.33 -0.44
CA ASN A 122 -22.22 -9.06 -1.14
C ASN A 122 -21.33 -8.12 -0.29
N PRO A 123 -20.13 -7.73 -0.76
CA PRO A 123 -19.17 -6.97 0.05
C PRO A 123 -19.70 -5.60 0.49
N ALA A 124 -20.42 -4.89 -0.39
CA ALA A 124 -20.97 -3.57 -0.05
C ALA A 124 -22.07 -3.67 1.02
N LEU A 125 -22.95 -4.68 0.92
CA LEU A 125 -23.98 -4.93 1.94
C LEU A 125 -23.36 -5.40 3.26
N TRP A 126 -22.26 -6.14 3.21
CA TRP A 126 -21.53 -6.56 4.41
C TRP A 126 -20.89 -5.38 5.12
N ILE A 127 -20.19 -4.50 4.40
CA ILE A 127 -19.63 -3.26 4.94
C ILE A 127 -20.74 -2.39 5.55
N ALA A 128 -21.86 -2.23 4.84
CA ALA A 128 -23.01 -1.49 5.36
C ALA A 128 -23.60 -2.14 6.63
N ARG A 129 -23.72 -3.47 6.67
CA ARG A 129 -24.15 -4.21 7.87
C ARG A 129 -23.21 -3.93 9.03
N ILE A 130 -21.90 -4.08 8.81
CA ILE A 130 -20.88 -3.88 9.84
C ILE A 130 -21.05 -2.45 10.41
N MET A 131 -21.16 -1.46 9.53
CA MET A 131 -21.38 -0.06 9.89
C MET A 131 -22.63 0.15 10.73
N ILE A 132 -23.79 -0.31 10.25
CA ILE A 132 -25.05 -0.15 10.97
C ILE A 132 -24.97 -0.82 12.34
N THR A 133 -24.45 -2.05 12.42
CA THR A 133 -24.37 -2.79 13.69
C THR A 133 -23.40 -2.18 14.69
N TRP A 134 -22.21 -1.73 14.28
CA TRP A 134 -21.30 -1.06 15.20
C TRP A 134 -21.88 0.28 15.66
N SER A 135 -22.52 1.03 14.75
CA SER A 135 -23.02 2.37 15.04
C SER A 135 -24.19 2.35 16.03
N ILE A 136 -25.05 1.32 15.94
CA ILE A 136 -26.09 1.06 16.94
C ILE A 136 -25.46 0.81 18.32
N VAL A 137 -24.42 -0.02 18.39
CA VAL A 137 -23.71 -0.29 19.65
C VAL A 137 -23.03 0.96 20.19
N THR A 138 -22.41 1.78 19.33
CA THR A 138 -21.86 3.11 19.71
C THR A 138 -22.95 3.98 20.32
N GLY A 139 -24.12 4.09 19.70
CA GLY A 139 -25.26 4.83 20.26
C GLY A 139 -25.72 4.28 21.62
N CYS A 140 -25.73 2.95 21.78
CA CYS A 140 -26.04 2.29 23.05
C CYS A 140 -25.02 2.60 24.16
N MET A 141 -23.80 3.06 23.85
CA MET A 141 -22.83 3.47 24.87
C MET A 141 -23.34 4.64 25.71
N ALA A 142 -24.22 5.50 25.17
CA ALA A 142 -24.88 6.55 25.95
C ALA A 142 -25.69 6.01 27.14
N ALA A 143 -26.14 4.74 27.11
CA ALA A 143 -26.91 4.10 28.17
C ALA A 143 -26.04 3.39 29.24
N ILE A 144 -24.73 3.60 29.24
CA ILE A 144 -23.84 3.02 30.25
C ILE A 144 -24.11 3.66 31.62
N SER A 145 -24.40 2.80 32.60
CA SER A 145 -24.64 3.19 34.00
C SER A 145 -23.92 2.31 35.00
N LYS A 146 -23.33 1.20 34.54
CA LYS A 146 -22.59 0.24 35.36
C LYS A 146 -21.33 -0.22 34.64
N PRO A 147 -20.26 -0.62 35.34
CA PRO A 147 -19.02 -1.08 34.72
C PRO A 147 -19.21 -2.25 33.74
N TRP A 148 -20.13 -3.18 34.04
CA TRP A 148 -20.42 -4.30 33.15
C TRP A 148 -21.02 -3.87 31.79
N HIS A 149 -21.84 -2.81 31.75
CA HIS A 149 -22.39 -2.30 30.48
C HIS A 149 -21.26 -1.85 29.56
N PHE A 150 -20.24 -1.18 30.13
CA PHE A 150 -19.07 -0.75 29.39
C PHE A 150 -18.31 -1.94 28.79
N TYR A 151 -18.05 -3.00 29.55
CA TYR A 151 -17.37 -4.20 29.03
C TYR A 151 -18.15 -4.88 27.90
N LEU A 152 -19.44 -5.09 28.11
CA LEU A 152 -20.29 -5.77 27.14
C LEU A 152 -20.35 -4.97 25.83
N LEU A 153 -20.62 -3.66 25.90
CA LEU A 153 -20.71 -2.82 24.70
C LEU A 153 -19.37 -2.70 23.99
N ARG A 154 -18.25 -2.68 24.71
CA ARG A 154 -16.92 -2.70 24.09
C ARG A 154 -16.58 -3.99 23.38
N PHE A 155 -16.91 -5.12 24.00
CA PHE A 155 -16.76 -6.42 23.37
C PHE A 155 -17.62 -6.49 22.10
N LEU A 156 -18.91 -6.14 22.19
CA LEU A 156 -19.83 -6.13 21.04
C LEU A 156 -19.37 -5.18 19.93
N LEU A 157 -18.86 -4.00 20.27
CA LEU A 157 -18.30 -3.07 19.30
C LEU A 157 -17.14 -3.74 18.53
N GLY A 158 -16.24 -4.43 19.23
CA GLY A 158 -15.16 -5.19 18.60
C GLY A 158 -15.65 -6.33 17.71
N VAL A 159 -16.71 -7.05 18.12
CA VAL A 159 -17.34 -8.11 17.30
C VAL A 159 -17.94 -7.54 16.02
N PHE A 160 -18.70 -6.46 16.13
CA PHE A 160 -19.44 -5.92 14.99
C PHE A 160 -18.56 -5.14 14.03
N GLU A 161 -17.53 -4.47 14.53
CA GLU A 161 -16.60 -3.69 13.72
C GLU A 161 -15.51 -4.54 13.06
N ALA A 162 -15.30 -5.77 13.54
CA ALA A 162 -14.37 -6.71 12.95
C ALA A 162 -14.65 -6.93 11.45
N GLY A 163 -13.58 -6.88 10.64
CA GLY A 163 -13.66 -7.02 9.18
C GLY A 163 -14.05 -5.75 8.43
N PHE A 164 -14.16 -4.61 9.10
CA PHE A 164 -14.35 -3.32 8.43
C PHE A 164 -13.10 -2.87 7.65
N TRP A 165 -11.91 -3.23 8.12
CA TRP A 165 -10.65 -2.81 7.48
C TRP A 165 -10.67 -3.17 5.99
N PRO A 166 -10.64 -2.19 5.07
CA PRO A 166 -11.10 -2.36 3.69
C PRO A 166 -10.08 -3.08 2.79
N ALA A 167 -9.15 -3.84 3.36
CA ALA A 167 -8.12 -4.55 2.61
C ALA A 167 -8.74 -5.49 1.56
N PHE A 168 -9.75 -6.28 1.94
CA PHE A 168 -10.45 -7.16 1.00
C PHE A 168 -11.31 -6.40 -0.02
N TYR A 169 -11.98 -5.33 0.39
CA TYR A 169 -12.82 -4.58 -0.54
C TYR A 169 -11.99 -3.90 -1.64
N ASN A 170 -10.82 -3.35 -1.30
CA ASN A 170 -9.94 -2.72 -2.27
C ASN A 170 -9.38 -3.71 -3.32
N THR A 171 -9.16 -4.98 -2.96
CA THR A 171 -8.69 -5.99 -3.92
C THR A 171 -9.74 -6.35 -4.98
N LEU A 172 -11.00 -6.02 -4.77
CA LEU A 172 -12.07 -6.21 -5.77
C LEU A 172 -12.03 -5.18 -6.90
N TRP A 173 -11.34 -4.05 -6.70
CA TRP A 173 -11.41 -2.89 -7.61
C TRP A 173 -10.05 -2.49 -8.16
N TYR A 174 -8.96 -2.78 -7.43
CA TYR A 174 -7.62 -2.29 -7.73
C TYR A 174 -6.60 -3.42 -7.83
N LYS A 175 -5.56 -3.21 -8.65
CA LYS A 175 -4.42 -4.11 -8.77
C LYS A 175 -3.56 -4.05 -7.49
N PRO A 176 -2.78 -5.09 -7.15
CA PRO A 176 -1.93 -5.10 -5.95
C PRO A 176 -1.03 -3.86 -5.80
N GLN A 177 -0.46 -3.37 -6.91
CA GLN A 177 0.43 -2.20 -6.93
C GLN A 177 -0.32 -0.88 -6.64
N GLU A 178 -1.63 -0.84 -6.92
CA GLU A 178 -2.48 0.35 -6.80
C GLU A 178 -3.08 0.50 -5.38
N ILE A 179 -3.19 -0.61 -4.64
CA ILE A 179 -3.87 -0.65 -3.33
C ILE A 179 -3.09 0.15 -2.28
N SER A 180 -1.76 0.06 -2.27
CA SER A 180 -0.93 0.64 -1.20
C SER A 180 -1.10 2.16 -1.05
N THR A 181 -1.11 2.91 -2.16
CA THR A 181 -1.33 4.36 -2.16
C THR A 181 -2.72 4.74 -1.63
N ARG A 182 -3.75 3.97 -1.99
CA ARG A 182 -5.16 4.22 -1.59
C ARG A 182 -5.40 3.90 -0.12
N ILE A 183 -4.78 2.84 0.38
CA ILE A 183 -4.73 2.55 1.82
C ILE A 183 -4.01 3.70 2.56
N GLY A 184 -2.91 4.22 1.99
CA GLY A 184 -2.20 5.38 2.55
C GLY A 184 -3.08 6.62 2.69
N VAL A 185 -3.86 6.96 1.65
CA VAL A 185 -4.85 8.05 1.72
C VAL A 185 -5.95 7.77 2.75
N THR A 186 -6.47 6.54 2.78
CA THR A 186 -7.47 6.13 3.77
C THR A 186 -6.93 6.27 5.19
N TYR A 187 -5.65 5.96 5.43
CA TYR A 187 -5.03 6.06 6.75
C TYR A 187 -5.00 7.49 7.31
N LEU A 188 -4.97 8.53 6.45
CA LEU A 188 -5.09 9.93 6.87
C LEU A 188 -6.39 10.21 7.65
N ALA A 189 -7.42 9.38 7.46
CA ALA A 189 -8.69 9.54 8.19
C ALA A 189 -8.54 9.33 9.69
N GLY A 190 -7.52 8.58 10.15
CA GLY A 190 -7.29 8.36 11.57
C GLY A 190 -6.93 9.64 12.33
N PRO A 191 -5.83 10.33 11.99
CA PRO A 191 -5.51 11.64 12.55
C PRO A 191 -6.58 12.70 12.27
N ALA A 192 -7.22 12.67 11.09
CA ALA A 192 -8.29 13.60 10.76
C ALA A 192 -9.49 13.45 11.72
N SER A 193 -9.88 12.20 12.04
CA SER A 193 -10.91 11.90 13.03
C SER A 193 -10.53 12.46 14.39
N GLY A 194 -9.32 12.16 14.89
CA GLY A 194 -8.88 12.71 16.19
C GLY A 194 -9.01 14.24 16.30
N ALA A 195 -8.68 14.97 15.23
CA ALA A 195 -8.83 16.43 15.15
C ALA A 195 -10.29 16.89 15.17
N VAL A 196 -11.16 16.24 14.40
CA VAL A 196 -12.59 16.58 14.36
C VAL A 196 -13.30 16.15 15.65
N GLY A 197 -12.97 15.00 16.22
CA GLY A 197 -13.48 14.54 17.50
C GLY A 197 -13.15 15.49 18.65
N GLY A 198 -12.01 16.18 18.59
CA GLY A 198 -11.69 17.26 19.53
C GLY A 198 -12.65 18.45 19.41
N LEU A 199 -13.01 18.84 18.18
CA LEU A 199 -14.00 19.90 17.93
C LEU A 199 -15.41 19.49 18.35
N ILE A 200 -15.82 18.27 18.00
CA ILE A 200 -17.13 17.71 18.36
C ILE A 200 -17.24 17.62 19.88
N SER A 201 -16.23 17.07 20.56
CA SER A 201 -16.16 17.01 22.03
C SER A 201 -16.27 18.40 22.65
N ALA A 202 -15.51 19.39 22.18
CA ALA A 202 -15.56 20.76 22.69
C ALA A 202 -16.97 21.38 22.55
N GLY A 203 -17.64 21.15 21.42
CA GLY A 203 -19.00 21.64 21.20
C GLY A 203 -20.05 20.93 22.05
N ILE A 204 -19.95 19.59 22.19
CA ILE A 204 -20.92 18.79 22.94
C ILE A 204 -20.82 19.04 24.45
N GLN A 205 -19.65 19.37 24.98
CA GLN A 205 -19.51 19.76 26.39
C GLN A 205 -20.35 21.00 26.76
N LEU A 206 -20.71 21.86 25.80
CA LEU A 206 -21.57 23.04 26.03
C LEU A 206 -23.05 22.70 26.19
N ILE A 207 -23.47 21.50 25.80
CA ILE A 207 -24.84 20.99 25.96
C ILE A 207 -24.94 19.98 27.10
N ASP A 208 -23.92 19.91 27.97
CA ASP A 208 -23.94 19.05 29.14
C ASP A 208 -25.20 19.29 29.99
N THR A 209 -25.77 18.22 30.52
CA THR A 209 -27.04 18.14 31.27
C THR A 209 -28.32 18.51 30.51
N LYS A 210 -28.24 19.02 29.28
CA LYS A 210 -29.43 19.31 28.47
C LYS A 210 -30.15 18.01 28.11
N GLY A 211 -31.46 17.98 28.32
CA GLY A 211 -32.27 16.78 28.06
C GLY A 211 -32.04 15.62 29.03
N GLY A 212 -31.40 15.88 30.19
CA GLY A 212 -31.13 14.85 31.20
C GLY A 212 -29.97 13.92 30.84
N LEU A 213 -29.14 14.28 29.86
CA LEU A 213 -27.98 13.53 29.42
C LEU A 213 -26.69 14.31 29.69
N TYR A 214 -25.64 13.61 30.09
CA TYR A 214 -24.29 14.16 30.23
C TYR A 214 -23.65 14.38 28.85
N GLY A 215 -22.66 15.28 28.78
CA GLY A 215 -21.95 15.60 27.53
C GLY A 215 -21.39 14.36 26.81
N TRP A 216 -20.81 13.40 27.54
CA TRP A 216 -20.30 12.17 26.93
C TRP A 216 -21.40 11.26 26.37
N GLN A 217 -22.61 11.28 26.95
CA GLN A 217 -23.76 10.52 26.44
C GLN A 217 -24.23 11.11 25.11
N TRP A 218 -24.30 12.44 25.02
CA TRP A 218 -24.57 13.14 23.76
C TRP A 218 -23.52 12.84 22.69
N LEU A 219 -22.24 12.76 23.07
CA LEU A 219 -21.15 12.41 22.16
C LEU A 219 -21.38 11.06 21.49
N PHE A 220 -21.61 10.00 22.26
CA PHE A 220 -21.87 8.67 21.70
C PHE A 220 -23.18 8.59 20.92
N LEU A 221 -24.25 9.27 21.38
CA LEU A 221 -25.53 9.25 20.71
C LEU A 221 -25.45 9.92 19.33
N ILE A 222 -24.85 11.11 19.24
CA ILE A 222 -24.68 11.85 17.99
C ILE A 222 -23.77 11.07 17.03
N SER A 223 -22.63 10.57 17.52
CA SER A 223 -21.70 9.78 16.71
C SER A 223 -22.37 8.53 16.15
N GLY A 224 -23.08 7.77 17.00
CA GLY A 224 -23.82 6.59 16.58
C GLY A 224 -24.90 6.88 15.54
N VAL A 225 -25.68 7.96 15.71
CA VAL A 225 -26.72 8.34 14.73
C VAL A 225 -26.09 8.71 13.38
N VAL A 226 -25.04 9.54 13.38
CA VAL A 226 -24.35 9.93 12.14
C VAL A 226 -23.77 8.69 11.44
N SER A 227 -23.11 7.81 12.17
CA SER A 227 -22.55 6.58 11.61
C SER A 227 -23.63 5.62 11.09
N VAL A 228 -24.80 5.49 11.74
CA VAL A 228 -25.93 4.71 11.19
C VAL A 228 -26.41 5.28 9.86
N LEU A 229 -26.55 6.60 9.75
CA LEU A 229 -26.99 7.25 8.50
C LEU A 229 -26.01 6.98 7.34
N PHE A 230 -24.70 7.04 7.60
CA PHE A 230 -23.69 6.66 6.62
C PHE A 230 -23.71 5.16 6.30
N GLY A 231 -24.02 4.30 7.27
CA GLY A 231 -24.20 2.86 7.05
C GLY A 231 -25.36 2.57 6.11
N LEU A 232 -26.50 3.24 6.30
CA LEU A 232 -27.65 3.17 5.39
C LEU A 232 -27.32 3.73 4.01
N ALA A 233 -26.61 4.87 3.94
CA ALA A 233 -26.18 5.46 2.68
C ALA A 233 -25.21 4.54 1.90
N THR A 234 -24.37 3.77 2.61
CA THR A 234 -23.41 2.83 2.01
C THR A 234 -24.10 1.73 1.19
N ILE A 235 -25.31 1.30 1.59
CA ILE A 235 -26.12 0.33 0.83
C ILE A 235 -26.40 0.81 -0.60
N PHE A 236 -26.58 2.12 -0.77
CA PHE A 236 -26.92 2.73 -2.06
C PHE A 236 -25.70 3.29 -2.80
N TYR A 237 -24.68 3.74 -2.07
CA TYR A 237 -23.55 4.45 -2.64
C TYR A 237 -22.40 3.52 -3.07
N LEU A 238 -22.08 2.51 -2.24
CA LEU A 238 -20.90 1.68 -2.41
C LEU A 238 -21.18 0.53 -3.41
N PRO A 239 -20.40 0.41 -4.51
CA PRO A 239 -20.61 -0.66 -5.48
C PRO A 239 -20.21 -2.02 -4.90
N SER A 240 -20.94 -3.09 -5.23
CA SER A 240 -20.76 -4.40 -4.60
C SER A 240 -19.56 -5.18 -5.16
N THR A 241 -19.65 -5.56 -6.43
CA THR A 241 -18.57 -6.20 -7.18
C THR A 241 -18.52 -5.60 -8.58
N PRO A 242 -17.37 -5.64 -9.28
CA PRO A 242 -17.29 -5.18 -10.67
C PRO A 242 -18.39 -5.79 -11.54
N GLU A 243 -18.65 -7.09 -11.38
CA GLU A 243 -19.62 -7.85 -12.17
C GLU A 243 -21.07 -7.37 -12.00
N LYS A 244 -21.45 -7.02 -10.76
CA LYS A 244 -22.82 -6.62 -10.40
C LYS A 244 -23.06 -5.11 -10.45
N SER A 245 -22.03 -4.31 -10.73
CA SER A 245 -22.09 -2.84 -10.66
C SER A 245 -22.60 -2.19 -11.95
N THR A 246 -23.85 -2.47 -12.31
CA THR A 246 -24.53 -1.92 -13.49
C THR A 246 -24.89 -0.44 -13.39
N ARG A 247 -25.07 0.08 -12.18
CA ARG A 247 -25.43 1.49 -11.95
C ARG A 247 -24.25 2.46 -12.03
N PHE A 248 -23.03 1.95 -11.96
CA PHE A 248 -21.82 2.76 -11.86
C PHE A 248 -20.88 2.59 -13.05
N LEU A 249 -20.76 1.36 -13.58
CA LEU A 249 -19.92 1.04 -14.72
C LEU A 249 -20.76 0.61 -15.93
N ASN A 250 -20.41 1.17 -17.09
CA ASN A 250 -20.91 0.70 -18.38
C ASN A 250 -20.33 -0.68 -18.70
N GLU A 251 -20.89 -1.39 -19.69
CA GLU A 251 -20.44 -2.75 -20.05
C GLU A 251 -18.96 -2.80 -20.43
N ASP A 252 -18.49 -1.84 -21.24
CA ASP A 252 -17.08 -1.74 -21.63
C ASP A 252 -16.16 -1.49 -20.44
N GLU A 253 -16.55 -0.60 -19.53
CA GLU A 253 -15.78 -0.29 -18.33
C GLU A 253 -15.71 -1.50 -17.41
N ARG A 254 -16.81 -2.26 -17.26
CA ARG A 254 -16.86 -3.48 -16.46
C ARG A 254 -15.97 -4.56 -17.04
N ALA A 255 -16.06 -4.80 -18.35
CA ALA A 255 -15.20 -5.74 -19.04
C ALA A 255 -13.73 -5.35 -18.88
N ARG A 256 -13.42 -4.05 -18.91
CA ARG A 256 -12.06 -3.53 -18.68
C ARG A 256 -11.59 -3.73 -17.23
N VAL A 257 -12.41 -3.44 -16.22
CA VAL A 257 -12.05 -3.75 -14.81
C VAL A 257 -11.77 -5.24 -14.64
N LYS A 258 -12.62 -6.10 -15.20
CA LYS A 258 -12.44 -7.55 -15.15
C LYS A 258 -11.13 -7.99 -15.82
N ARG A 259 -10.86 -7.56 -17.05
CA ARG A 259 -9.59 -7.85 -17.76
C ARG A 259 -8.36 -7.38 -16.98
N ARG A 260 -8.43 -6.21 -16.35
CA ARG A 260 -7.32 -5.64 -15.55
C ARG A 260 -7.00 -6.47 -14.32
N LEU A 261 -8.03 -6.93 -13.61
CA LEU A 261 -7.86 -7.77 -12.42
C LEU A 261 -7.46 -9.20 -12.81
N GLU A 262 -8.03 -9.71 -13.91
CA GLU A 262 -7.67 -11.01 -14.49
C GLU A 262 -6.24 -11.02 -15.03
N SER A 263 -5.74 -9.96 -15.66
CA SER A 263 -4.34 -9.91 -16.11
C SER A 263 -3.35 -9.99 -14.95
N SER A 264 -3.67 -9.33 -13.82
CA SER A 264 -2.87 -9.41 -12.61
C SER A 264 -3.01 -10.76 -11.90
N THR A 265 -4.18 -11.40 -12.00
CA THR A 265 -4.42 -12.74 -11.46
C THR A 265 -3.85 -13.83 -12.37
N GLN A 266 -3.82 -13.63 -13.69
CA GLN A 266 -3.27 -14.55 -14.68
C GLN A 266 -1.75 -14.55 -14.64
N GLN A 267 -1.11 -13.39 -14.44
CA GLN A 267 0.32 -13.33 -14.09
C GLN A 267 0.66 -14.13 -12.82
N ALA A 268 -0.28 -14.27 -11.87
CA ALA A 268 -0.15 -15.19 -10.73
C ALA A 268 -0.54 -16.65 -11.06
N LYS A 269 -1.41 -16.88 -12.05
CA LYS A 269 -1.88 -18.22 -12.51
C LYS A 269 -1.00 -18.87 -13.57
N THR A 270 -0.02 -18.18 -14.16
CA THR A 270 1.01 -18.82 -15.04
C THR A 270 1.91 -19.79 -14.27
N ALA A 271 1.71 -19.94 -12.94
CA ALA A 271 2.19 -21.06 -12.12
C ALA A 271 1.10 -22.12 -11.88
N GLU A 272 0.72 -22.81 -12.96
CA GLU A 272 -0.04 -24.07 -13.11
C GLU A 272 -1.43 -24.25 -12.45
N THR A 273 -2.36 -24.61 -13.33
CA THR A 273 -3.66 -25.33 -13.30
C THR A 273 -4.28 -25.94 -12.01
N VAL A 274 -5.62 -25.80 -11.97
CA VAL A 274 -6.70 -26.54 -11.26
C VAL A 274 -7.12 -26.08 -9.85
N GLU A 275 -8.42 -25.72 -9.78
CA GLU A 275 -9.17 -25.06 -8.72
C GLU A 275 -9.31 -25.80 -7.37
N GLU A 276 -8.92 -27.07 -7.25
CA GLU A 276 -9.12 -27.84 -6.00
C GLU A 276 -7.86 -28.02 -5.13
N ARG A 277 -6.67 -27.64 -5.62
CA ARG A 277 -5.41 -27.63 -4.82
C ARG A 277 -5.16 -26.33 -4.04
N ASN A 278 -6.01 -25.33 -4.22
CA ASN A 278 -5.77 -23.95 -3.78
C ASN A 278 -5.75 -23.77 -2.25
N MET A 279 -6.59 -24.47 -1.49
CA MET A 279 -6.62 -24.30 -0.03
C MET A 279 -5.37 -24.88 0.66
N LYS A 280 -4.92 -26.07 0.23
CA LYS A 280 -3.75 -26.76 0.82
C LYS A 280 -2.42 -26.12 0.39
N ARG A 281 -2.32 -25.58 -0.84
CA ARG A 281 -1.14 -24.83 -1.31
C ARG A 281 -1.04 -23.45 -0.66
N ASN A 282 -2.17 -22.74 -0.48
CA ASN A 282 -2.21 -21.48 0.27
C ASN A 282 -1.79 -21.67 1.72
N LEU A 283 -2.28 -22.68 2.42
CA LEU A 283 -1.83 -22.97 3.78
C LEU A 283 -0.33 -23.27 3.83
N LYS A 284 0.19 -24.08 2.90
CA LYS A 284 1.64 -24.38 2.83
C LYS A 284 2.49 -23.13 2.56
N GLN A 285 2.00 -22.20 1.74
CA GLN A 285 2.64 -20.90 1.51
C GLN A 285 2.57 -20.02 2.76
N VAL A 286 1.42 -19.89 3.42
CA VAL A 286 1.26 -19.16 4.69
C VAL A 286 2.17 -19.74 5.78
N PHE A 287 2.24 -21.06 5.92
CA PHE A 287 3.18 -21.73 6.83
C PHE A 287 4.65 -21.55 6.42
N GLY A 288 4.93 -21.40 5.13
CA GLY A 288 6.24 -21.01 4.62
C GLY A 288 6.62 -19.59 5.04
N GLU A 289 5.67 -18.66 4.97
CA GLU A 289 5.84 -17.26 5.40
C GLU A 289 6.11 -17.15 6.90
N LEU A 290 5.44 -17.96 7.72
CA LEU A 290 5.70 -18.02 9.16
C LEU A 290 7.13 -18.48 9.51
N LYS A 291 7.83 -19.16 8.59
CA LYS A 291 9.23 -19.57 8.76
C LYS A 291 10.22 -18.51 8.27
N ASP A 292 9.76 -17.51 7.52
CA ASP A 292 10.64 -16.45 7.02
C ASP A 292 10.89 -15.42 8.13
N PHE A 293 12.12 -15.36 8.63
CA PHE A 293 12.50 -14.39 9.66
C PHE A 293 12.25 -12.93 9.25
N LYS A 294 12.24 -12.64 7.93
CA LYS A 294 11.95 -11.29 7.41
C LYS A 294 10.53 -10.86 7.74
N VAL A 295 9.57 -11.78 7.68
CA VAL A 295 8.16 -11.51 8.02
C VAL A 295 8.05 -11.11 9.48
N TRP A 296 8.75 -11.78 10.39
CA TRP A 296 8.76 -11.42 11.81
C TRP A 296 9.41 -10.06 12.09
N LEU A 297 10.46 -9.68 11.34
CA LEU A 297 11.00 -8.32 11.42
C LEU A 297 10.00 -7.28 10.92
N PHE A 298 9.24 -7.57 9.85
CA PHE A 298 8.14 -6.71 9.41
C PHE A 298 6.98 -6.65 10.43
N CYS A 299 6.69 -7.76 11.11
CA CYS A 299 5.72 -7.78 12.20
C CYS A 299 6.13 -6.80 13.30
N VAL A 300 7.38 -6.86 13.77
CA VAL A 300 7.89 -5.92 14.79
C VAL A 300 7.86 -4.48 14.27
N LEU A 301 8.28 -4.26 13.03
CA LEU A 301 8.31 -2.95 12.36
C LEU A 301 6.93 -2.29 12.24
N TYR A 302 5.86 -3.07 12.11
CA TYR A 302 4.49 -2.55 11.98
C TYR A 302 3.77 -2.51 13.33
N PHE A 303 3.92 -3.55 14.14
CA PHE A 303 3.35 -3.66 15.48
C PHE A 303 3.70 -2.47 16.38
N THR A 304 4.96 -2.06 16.36
CA THR A 304 5.44 -1.00 17.26
C THR A 304 4.84 0.37 16.93
N PRO A 305 4.87 0.91 15.69
CA PRO A 305 4.13 2.11 15.29
C PRO A 305 2.64 2.05 15.58
N VAL A 306 1.99 0.91 15.32
CA VAL A 306 0.55 0.74 15.58
C VAL A 306 0.25 0.86 17.09
N MET A 307 1.10 0.30 17.95
CA MET A 307 0.97 0.45 19.41
C MET A 307 1.06 1.92 19.85
N ALA A 308 2.04 2.67 19.34
CA ALA A 308 2.19 4.09 19.68
C ALA A 308 1.06 4.95 19.08
N ALA A 309 0.64 4.69 17.84
CA ALA A 309 -0.43 5.44 17.17
C ALA A 309 -1.77 5.24 17.88
N THR A 310 -2.06 4.00 18.30
CA THR A 310 -3.26 3.66 19.07
C THR A 310 -3.23 4.31 20.45
N SER A 311 -2.06 4.34 21.10
CA SER A 311 -1.87 5.03 22.39
C SER A 311 -2.27 6.50 22.29
N LEU A 312 -1.79 7.20 21.26
CA LEU A 312 -2.16 8.59 21.01
C LEU A 312 -3.66 8.70 20.71
N GLY A 313 -4.20 7.83 19.85
CA GLY A 313 -5.62 7.86 19.49
C GLY A 313 -6.58 7.82 20.69
N TYR A 314 -6.32 6.97 21.69
CA TYR A 314 -7.19 6.82 22.85
C TYR A 314 -6.86 7.77 24.01
N PHE A 315 -5.58 8.02 24.27
CA PHE A 315 -5.14 8.68 25.51
C PHE A 315 -4.68 10.12 25.30
N LEU A 316 -4.64 10.66 24.08
CA LEU A 316 -4.16 12.02 23.85
C LEU A 316 -4.91 13.10 24.64
N PRO A 317 -6.26 13.09 24.78
CA PRO A 317 -6.96 14.04 25.65
C PRO A 317 -6.51 13.93 27.11
N LYS A 318 -6.28 12.70 27.59
CA LYS A 318 -5.79 12.43 28.95
C LYS A 318 -4.35 12.93 29.14
N ILE A 319 -3.49 12.75 28.13
CA ILE A 319 -2.12 13.25 28.13
C ILE A 319 -2.13 14.78 28.18
N VAL A 320 -2.95 15.44 27.34
CA VAL A 320 -3.10 16.89 27.33
C VAL A 320 -3.58 17.42 28.68
N GLN A 321 -4.57 16.77 29.29
CA GLN A 321 -5.06 17.11 30.64
C GLN A 321 -3.95 17.03 31.71
N GLN A 322 -2.92 16.20 31.53
CA GLN A 322 -1.79 16.12 32.46
C GLN A 322 -0.62 17.05 32.14
N ILE A 323 -0.57 17.62 30.93
CA ILE A 323 0.52 18.52 30.54
C ILE A 323 0.39 19.86 31.26
N GLY A 324 -0.84 20.37 31.43
CA GLY A 324 -1.10 21.65 32.07
C GLY A 324 -2.49 21.71 32.70
N THR A 325 -2.77 22.84 33.36
CA THR A 325 -4.07 23.14 33.95
C THR A 325 -5.00 23.71 32.86
N PHE A 326 -5.65 22.82 32.14
CA PHE A 326 -6.64 23.16 31.12
C PHE A 326 -8.04 22.77 31.62
N ASN A 327 -9.05 23.57 31.30
CA ASN A 327 -10.44 23.16 31.50
C ASN A 327 -10.82 22.05 30.49
N SER A 328 -11.94 21.36 30.72
CA SER A 328 -12.31 20.18 29.92
C SER A 328 -12.54 20.47 28.41
N ILE A 329 -12.97 21.69 28.09
CA ILE A 329 -13.15 22.16 26.70
C ILE A 329 -11.80 22.45 26.06
N GLU A 330 -10.91 23.16 26.78
CA GLU A 330 -9.54 23.44 26.37
C GLU A 330 -8.77 22.14 26.13
N VAL A 331 -8.93 21.11 26.96
CA VAL A 331 -8.31 19.78 26.73
C VAL A 331 -8.73 19.21 25.36
N SER A 332 -10.01 19.33 25.01
CA SER A 332 -10.52 18.85 23.73
C SER A 332 -9.97 19.67 22.56
N LEU A 333 -9.90 21.00 22.70
CA LEU A 333 -9.34 21.89 21.68
C LEU A 333 -7.82 21.71 21.51
N MET A 334 -7.10 21.54 22.61
CA MET A 334 -5.65 21.32 22.63
C MET A 334 -5.25 19.93 22.13
N SER A 335 -6.20 19.01 21.99
CA SER A 335 -5.98 17.72 21.34
C SER A 335 -5.89 17.84 19.81
N ILE A 336 -6.44 18.91 19.21
CA ILE A 336 -6.53 19.10 17.76
C ILE A 336 -5.16 19.30 17.10
N PRO A 337 -4.27 20.20 17.58
CA PRO A 337 -3.02 20.49 16.87
C PRO A 337 -2.08 19.29 16.69
N PRO A 338 -1.87 18.38 17.68
CA PRO A 338 -1.09 17.17 17.48
C PRO A 338 -1.65 16.27 16.37
N PHE A 339 -2.98 16.10 16.29
CA PHE A 339 -3.61 15.31 15.24
C PHE A 339 -3.47 15.95 13.86
N VAL A 340 -3.69 17.26 13.73
CA VAL A 340 -3.50 18.00 12.47
C VAL A 340 -2.05 17.95 12.02
N PHE A 341 -1.10 18.15 12.94
CA PHE A 341 0.32 18.04 12.62
C PHE A 341 0.70 16.62 12.20
N GLY A 342 0.19 15.60 12.90
CA GLY A 342 0.35 14.19 12.52
C GLY A 342 -0.16 13.91 11.10
N MET A 343 -1.36 14.41 10.76
CA MET A 343 -1.94 14.29 9.42
C MET A 343 -1.06 14.93 8.34
N ILE A 344 -0.57 16.15 8.56
CA ILE A 344 0.34 16.85 7.64
C ILE A 344 1.62 16.03 7.46
N MET A 345 2.19 15.52 8.55
CA MET A 345 3.41 14.72 8.52
C MET A 345 3.21 13.37 7.81
N VAL A 346 2.07 12.71 7.97
CA VAL A 346 1.73 11.52 7.16
C VAL A 346 1.81 11.86 5.68
N TYR A 347 1.13 12.93 5.23
CA TYR A 347 1.13 13.31 3.82
C TYR A 347 2.54 13.68 3.32
N VAL A 348 3.26 14.53 4.05
CA VAL A 348 4.60 15.00 3.63
C VAL A 348 5.60 13.84 3.60
N VAL A 349 5.70 13.06 4.67
CA VAL A 349 6.72 12.00 4.78
C VAL A 349 6.43 10.86 3.81
N THR A 350 5.17 10.48 3.61
CA THR A 350 4.82 9.44 2.60
C THR A 350 5.14 9.90 1.19
N ARG A 351 4.81 11.15 0.82
CA ARG A 351 5.13 11.70 -0.51
C ARG A 351 6.64 11.84 -0.75
N LEU A 352 7.39 12.31 0.24
CA LEU A 352 8.85 12.37 0.17
C LEU A 352 9.45 10.97 0.07
N SER A 353 8.95 10.03 0.85
CA SER A 353 9.40 8.64 0.83
C SER A 353 9.21 7.98 -0.54
N ASP A 354 8.07 8.23 -1.19
CA ASP A 354 7.81 7.72 -2.54
C ASP A 354 8.68 8.45 -3.58
N TYR A 355 8.84 9.78 -3.47
CA TYR A 355 9.68 10.57 -4.37
C TYR A 355 11.15 10.10 -4.36
N TYR A 356 11.72 9.91 -3.17
CA TYR A 356 13.11 9.45 -3.01
C TYR A 356 13.26 7.92 -3.10
N SER A 357 12.15 7.18 -3.20
CA SER A 357 12.12 5.71 -3.27
C SER A 357 12.93 5.01 -2.15
N ASN A 358 13.02 5.63 -0.97
CA ASN A 358 13.91 5.21 0.12
C ASN A 358 13.17 5.03 1.46
N ARG A 359 12.08 4.25 1.44
CA ARG A 359 11.14 4.06 2.57
C ARG A 359 11.81 3.79 3.92
N SER A 360 12.85 2.97 3.94
CA SER A 360 13.51 2.59 5.20
C SER A 360 14.12 3.77 5.95
N TRP A 361 14.72 4.75 5.26
CA TRP A 361 15.34 5.90 5.93
C TRP A 361 14.30 6.84 6.53
N PHE A 362 13.17 7.01 5.83
CA PHE A 362 12.04 7.77 6.36
C PHE A 362 11.43 7.09 7.59
N ILE A 363 11.31 5.76 7.59
CA ILE A 363 10.84 5.01 8.75
C ILE A 363 11.80 5.15 9.94
N ILE A 364 13.11 4.97 9.72
CA ILE A 364 14.12 5.14 10.77
C ILE A 364 14.09 6.56 11.33
N GLY A 365 14.10 7.57 10.45
CA GLY A 365 14.05 8.98 10.84
C GLY A 365 12.79 9.33 11.63
N ALA A 366 11.62 8.97 11.12
CA ALA A 366 10.34 9.23 11.78
C ALA A 366 10.23 8.53 13.15
N SER A 367 10.73 7.30 13.24
CA SER A 367 10.78 6.54 14.50
C SER A 367 11.71 7.18 15.53
N CYS A 368 12.90 7.63 15.12
CA CYS A 368 13.83 8.35 16.00
C CYS A 368 13.27 9.71 16.45
N VAL A 369 12.64 10.45 15.54
CA VAL A 369 11.94 11.72 15.86
C VAL A 369 10.83 11.46 16.88
N SER A 370 10.05 10.40 16.70
CA SER A 370 9.01 10.02 17.65
C SER A 370 9.56 9.67 19.03
N PHE A 371 10.68 8.94 19.09
CA PHE A 371 11.36 8.63 20.36
C PHE A 371 11.81 9.90 21.09
N ILE A 372 12.45 10.83 20.36
CA ILE A 372 12.85 12.14 20.91
C ILE A 372 11.63 12.89 21.43
N GLY A 373 10.52 12.88 20.69
CA GLY A 373 9.25 13.45 21.13
C GLY A 373 8.76 12.87 22.46
N PHE A 374 8.80 11.54 22.61
CA PHE A 374 8.39 10.87 23.86
C PHE A 374 9.32 11.24 25.04
N CYS A 375 10.62 11.41 24.79
CA CYS A 375 11.56 11.89 25.81
C CYS A 375 11.23 13.33 26.22
N ILE A 376 10.99 14.23 25.27
CA ILE A 376 10.62 15.62 25.55
C ILE A 376 9.31 15.66 26.35
N LEU A 377 8.28 14.92 25.91
CA LEU A 377 6.97 14.85 26.58
C LEU A 377 7.08 14.39 28.05
N SER A 378 8.01 13.47 28.33
CA SER A 378 8.16 12.84 29.65
C SER A 378 9.05 13.62 30.61
N PHE A 379 10.13 14.21 30.11
CA PHE A 379 11.19 14.79 30.96
C PHE A 379 11.26 16.31 30.93
N ALA A 380 10.67 16.98 29.94
CA ALA A 380 10.66 18.45 29.93
C ALA A 380 9.79 19.00 31.07
N GLU A 381 10.26 20.07 31.71
CA GLU A 381 9.50 20.76 32.76
C GLU A 381 8.47 21.76 32.21
N PRO A 382 8.79 22.62 31.21
CA PRO A 382 7.84 23.60 30.72
C PRO A 382 6.65 22.95 29.99
N ILE A 383 5.44 23.45 30.26
CA ILE A 383 4.19 23.00 29.62
C ILE A 383 4.31 23.06 28.08
N GLY A 384 4.84 24.17 27.56
CA GLY A 384 5.04 24.35 26.12
C GLY A 384 6.02 23.35 25.50
N ALA A 385 7.08 22.97 26.23
CA ALA A 385 8.04 21.97 25.77
C ALA A 385 7.41 20.57 25.74
N ARG A 386 6.64 20.19 26.76
CA ARG A 386 5.90 18.91 26.78
C ARG A 386 4.87 18.82 25.66
N TYR A 387 4.14 19.92 25.42
CA TYR A 387 3.18 20.00 24.31
C TYR A 387 3.86 19.93 22.94
N PHE A 388 4.99 20.61 22.76
CA PHE A 388 5.82 20.46 21.56
C PHE A 388 6.28 19.01 21.38
N GLY A 389 6.73 18.35 22.46
CA GLY A 389 7.06 16.92 22.47
C GLY A 389 5.90 16.06 21.96
N LEU A 390 4.66 16.34 22.39
CA LEU A 390 3.46 15.64 21.92
C LEU A 390 3.22 15.81 20.41
N MET A 391 3.43 17.02 19.87
CA MET A 391 3.36 17.25 18.41
C MET A 391 4.44 16.46 17.67
N VAL A 392 5.68 16.46 18.17
CA VAL A 392 6.80 15.70 17.59
C VAL A 392 6.51 14.19 17.61
N VAL A 393 5.93 13.67 18.69
CA VAL A 393 5.47 12.28 18.79
C VAL A 393 4.46 11.97 17.68
N ALA A 394 3.40 12.78 17.53
CA ALA A 394 2.40 12.58 16.49
C ALA A 394 3.02 12.62 15.08
N GLY A 395 3.92 13.59 14.83
CA GLY A 395 4.59 13.75 13.54
C GLY A 395 5.54 12.61 13.16
N GLY A 396 6.11 11.89 14.14
CA GLY A 396 6.96 10.72 13.89
C GLY A 396 6.18 9.40 13.87
N THR A 397 5.21 9.23 14.76
CA THR A 397 4.46 7.96 14.92
C THR A 397 3.53 7.71 13.73
N TYR A 398 2.65 8.67 13.39
CA TYR A 398 1.61 8.46 12.37
C TYR A 398 2.15 8.13 10.96
N PRO A 399 3.16 8.81 10.38
CA PRO A 399 3.67 8.45 9.05
C PRO A 399 4.30 7.06 9.00
N THR A 400 4.81 6.56 10.13
CA THR A 400 5.55 5.29 10.17
C THR A 400 4.64 4.09 9.89
N VAL A 401 3.37 4.14 10.31
CA VAL A 401 2.40 3.05 10.09
C VAL A 401 2.17 2.75 8.59
N PRO A 402 1.71 3.68 7.74
CA PRO A 402 1.49 3.40 6.33
C PRO A 402 2.80 3.10 5.57
N LEU A 403 3.92 3.70 5.97
CA LEU A 403 5.23 3.41 5.37
C LEU A 403 5.68 1.97 5.62
N SER A 404 5.54 1.48 6.86
CA SER A 404 5.86 0.10 7.23
C SER A 404 5.01 -0.89 6.45
N MET A 405 3.69 -0.65 6.35
CA MET A 405 2.78 -1.50 5.57
C MET A 405 3.12 -1.49 4.08
N ALA A 406 3.40 -0.32 3.51
CA ALA A 406 3.81 -0.20 2.11
C ALA A 406 5.15 -0.92 1.86
N TRP A 407 6.07 -0.90 2.82
CA TRP A 407 7.33 -1.64 2.68
C TRP A 407 7.12 -3.15 2.72
N THR A 408 6.26 -3.66 3.63
CA THR A 408 5.87 -5.09 3.65
C THR A 408 5.22 -5.51 2.33
N ALA A 409 4.32 -4.69 1.78
CA ALA A 409 3.66 -5.01 0.52
C ALA A 409 4.65 -5.06 -0.67
N ASN A 410 5.64 -4.15 -0.68
CA ASN A 410 6.66 -4.08 -1.73
C ASN A 410 7.83 -5.03 -1.51
N SER A 411 7.86 -5.76 -0.38
CA SER A 411 8.93 -6.70 -0.08
C SER A 411 8.67 -8.09 -0.69
N LYS A 412 7.66 -8.28 -1.51
CA LYS A 412 7.40 -9.55 -2.19
C LYS A 412 6.79 -9.26 -3.55
N GLU A 413 7.08 -10.08 -4.54
CA GLU A 413 6.51 -9.95 -5.88
C GLU A 413 5.32 -10.86 -6.09
N ASP A 414 5.38 -12.08 -5.55
CA ASP A 414 4.26 -13.04 -5.62
C ASP A 414 3.04 -12.45 -4.89
N PRO A 415 1.92 -12.21 -5.57
CA PRO A 415 0.73 -11.62 -4.96
C PRO A 415 0.21 -12.43 -3.77
N VAL A 416 0.35 -13.76 -3.80
CA VAL A 416 -0.09 -14.63 -2.69
C VAL A 416 0.82 -14.47 -1.48
N ALA A 417 2.13 -14.39 -1.69
CA ALA A 417 3.10 -14.13 -0.64
C ALA A 417 2.96 -12.71 -0.05
N VAL A 418 2.68 -11.71 -0.88
CA VAL A 418 2.36 -10.33 -0.44
C VAL A 418 1.12 -10.33 0.46
N ALA A 419 0.02 -10.92 0.01
CA ALA A 419 -1.23 -10.98 0.77
C ALA A 419 -1.06 -11.74 2.10
N SER A 420 -0.32 -12.84 2.08
CA SER A 420 -0.02 -13.63 3.29
C SER A 420 0.85 -12.84 4.28
N ALA A 421 1.94 -12.23 3.82
CA ALA A 421 2.84 -11.47 4.69
C ALA A 421 2.15 -10.21 5.27
N THR A 422 1.46 -9.44 4.44
CA THR A 422 0.71 -8.26 4.89
C THR A 422 -0.42 -8.62 5.86
N GLY A 423 -1.11 -9.75 5.63
CA GLY A 423 -2.12 -10.29 6.54
C GLY A 423 -1.55 -10.70 7.91
N ILE A 424 -0.42 -11.41 7.92
CA ILE A 424 0.28 -11.80 9.17
C ILE A 424 0.73 -10.55 9.92
N VAL A 425 1.41 -9.61 9.23
CA VAL A 425 1.92 -8.37 9.81
C VAL A 425 0.79 -7.52 10.40
N SER A 426 -0.33 -7.38 9.70
CA SER A 426 -1.50 -6.66 10.19
C SER A 426 -2.13 -7.33 11.41
N SER A 427 -2.26 -8.65 11.39
CA SER A 427 -2.86 -9.42 12.50
C SER A 427 -2.01 -9.31 13.77
N VAL A 428 -0.68 -9.41 13.65
CA VAL A 428 0.24 -9.24 14.78
C VAL A 428 0.16 -7.82 15.33
N ALA A 429 0.03 -6.80 14.48
CA ALA A 429 -0.05 -5.42 14.94
C ALA A 429 -1.29 -5.09 15.79
N ASN A 430 -2.40 -5.78 15.59
CA ASN A 430 -3.58 -5.63 16.47
C ASN A 430 -3.30 -6.05 17.92
N PHE A 431 -2.35 -6.96 18.17
CA PHE A 431 -1.89 -7.24 19.53
C PHE A 431 -1.16 -6.04 20.16
N GLY A 432 -0.52 -5.19 19.35
CA GLY A 432 0.11 -3.96 19.84
C GLY A 432 -0.92 -2.98 20.37
N ALA A 433 -2.02 -2.84 19.63
CA ALA A 433 -3.16 -2.06 20.06
C ALA A 433 -3.81 -2.61 21.35
N LEU A 434 -3.92 -3.95 21.48
CA LEU A 434 -4.37 -4.60 22.71
C LEU A 434 -3.45 -4.32 23.91
N ILE A 435 -2.13 -4.47 23.74
CA ILE A 435 -1.14 -4.23 24.80
C ILE A 435 -1.22 -2.78 25.27
N CYS A 436 -1.27 -1.83 24.34
CA CYS A 436 -1.42 -0.41 24.65
C CYS A 436 -2.69 -0.15 25.48
N THR A 437 -3.84 -0.58 24.98
CA THR A 437 -5.14 -0.25 25.58
C THR A 437 -5.35 -0.91 26.94
N PHE A 438 -4.78 -2.09 27.13
CA PHE A 438 -4.83 -2.80 28.40
C PHE A 438 -3.81 -2.27 29.43
N ALA A 439 -2.55 -2.06 29.04
CA ALA A 439 -1.47 -1.83 29.99
C ALA A 439 -1.07 -0.36 30.18
N LEU A 440 -1.16 0.48 29.15
CA LEU A 440 -0.56 1.83 29.18
C LEU A 440 -1.52 2.90 29.74
N TYR A 441 -0.94 4.00 30.26
CA TYR A 441 -1.52 5.24 30.80
C TYR A 441 -2.47 5.13 32.00
N SER A 442 -3.15 3.99 32.17
CA SER A 442 -4.09 3.76 33.26
C SER A 442 -4.03 2.34 33.83
N GLY A 443 -3.14 1.48 33.30
CA GLY A 443 -2.95 0.13 33.80
C GLY A 443 -2.21 0.09 35.14
N TRP A 444 -1.39 1.11 35.42
CA TRP A 444 -0.65 1.23 36.68
C TRP A 444 -0.89 2.59 37.34
N PRO A 445 -1.36 2.63 38.60
CA PRO A 445 -1.53 3.89 39.35
C PRO A 445 -0.24 4.71 39.47
N SER A 446 0.91 4.03 39.50
CA SER A 446 2.25 4.63 39.63
C SER A 446 2.71 5.42 38.41
N ASP A 447 2.04 5.28 37.26
CA ASP A 447 2.45 5.94 36.03
C ASP A 447 1.94 7.40 35.94
N ALA A 448 0.89 7.74 36.67
CA ALA A 448 0.49 9.13 36.87
C ALA A 448 1.49 9.85 37.81
N PRO A 449 1.71 11.17 37.68
CA PRO A 449 1.00 12.14 36.85
C PRO A 449 1.73 12.57 35.56
N ARG A 450 2.84 11.92 35.20
CA ARG A 450 3.62 12.28 33.99
C ARG A 450 3.60 11.20 32.90
N TYR A 451 3.05 10.02 33.18
CA TYR A 451 3.00 8.86 32.29
C TYR A 451 4.37 8.48 31.71
N VAL A 452 5.44 8.68 32.49
CA VAL A 452 6.81 8.45 32.03
C VAL A 452 7.01 6.99 31.63
N GLY A 453 6.48 6.04 32.41
CA GLY A 453 6.57 4.62 32.10
C GLY A 453 5.91 4.30 30.77
N SER A 454 4.66 4.71 30.58
CA SER A 454 3.94 4.45 29.32
C SER A 454 4.55 5.15 28.11
N ASN A 455 4.97 6.41 28.28
CA ASN A 455 5.63 7.15 27.21
C ASN A 455 6.98 6.51 26.83
N MET A 456 7.75 6.00 27.80
CA MET A 456 9.01 5.32 27.52
C MET A 456 8.83 3.94 26.91
N ILE A 457 7.76 3.20 27.25
CA ILE A 457 7.42 1.95 26.57
C ILE A 457 7.09 2.22 25.09
N ASN A 458 6.27 3.23 24.80
CA ASN A 458 5.97 3.64 23.43
C ASN A 458 7.21 4.16 22.69
N GLY A 459 8.04 4.96 23.36
CA GLY A 459 9.32 5.43 22.82
C GLY A 459 10.28 4.28 22.48
N ALA A 460 10.44 3.32 23.40
CA ALA A 460 11.26 2.13 23.18
C ALA A 460 10.73 1.27 22.03
N ALA A 461 9.40 1.18 21.87
CA ALA A 461 8.81 0.53 20.72
C ALA A 461 9.14 1.27 19.40
N MET A 462 9.15 2.60 19.38
CA MET A 462 9.59 3.35 18.19
C MET A 462 11.06 3.10 17.88
N LEU A 463 11.94 3.06 18.89
CA LEU A 463 13.34 2.68 18.67
C LEU A 463 13.48 1.26 18.14
N LEU A 464 12.70 0.31 18.67
CA LEU A 464 12.66 -1.05 18.17
C LEU A 464 12.24 -1.08 16.68
N ALA A 465 11.26 -0.27 16.28
CA ALA A 465 10.88 -0.08 14.88
C ALA A 465 12.07 0.40 14.03
N ALA A 466 12.80 1.41 14.51
CA ALA A 466 13.98 1.95 13.83
C ALA A 466 15.09 0.89 13.67
N VAL A 467 15.35 0.10 14.72
CA VAL A 467 16.33 -1.00 14.68
C VAL A 467 15.90 -2.09 13.70
N SER A 468 14.64 -2.52 13.75
CA SER A 468 14.09 -3.51 12.82
C SER A 468 14.15 -3.01 11.37
N ALA A 469 13.82 -1.74 11.12
CA ALA A 469 13.95 -1.12 9.80
C ALA A 469 15.40 -1.10 9.32
N PHE A 470 16.35 -0.78 10.18
CA PHE A 470 17.78 -0.78 9.84
C PHE A 470 18.28 -2.19 9.50
N ILE A 471 17.94 -3.19 10.30
CA ILE A 471 18.30 -4.60 10.05
C ILE A 471 17.71 -5.07 8.72
N LEU A 472 16.43 -4.80 8.48
CA LEU A 472 15.76 -5.11 7.21
C LEU A 472 16.44 -4.43 6.03
N ARG A 473 16.80 -3.14 6.15
CA ARG A 473 17.51 -2.40 5.09
C ARG A 473 18.84 -3.07 4.76
N VAL A 474 19.68 -3.35 5.77
CA VAL A 474 21.00 -3.95 5.56
C VAL A 474 20.86 -5.34 4.93
N HIS A 475 19.92 -6.16 5.42
CA HIS A 475 19.71 -7.50 4.91
C HIS A 475 19.18 -7.51 3.47
N LEU A 476 18.11 -6.75 3.20
CA LEU A 476 17.52 -6.65 1.86
C LEU A 476 18.50 -6.00 0.86
N SER A 477 19.29 -5.00 1.27
CA SER A 477 20.32 -4.43 0.40
C SER A 477 21.42 -5.43 0.03
N LYS A 478 21.81 -6.33 0.95
CA LYS A 478 22.76 -7.41 0.65
C LYS A 478 22.17 -8.42 -0.33
N LEU A 479 20.91 -8.83 -0.12
CA LEU A 479 20.21 -9.73 -1.04
C LEU A 479 20.08 -9.11 -2.44
N ASN A 480 19.73 -7.83 -2.53
CA ASN A 480 19.64 -7.14 -3.82
C ASN A 480 20.98 -7.11 -4.54
N LYS A 481 22.08 -6.82 -3.84
CA LYS A 481 23.44 -6.87 -4.44
C LYS A 481 23.85 -8.26 -4.91
N GLN A 482 23.40 -9.32 -4.23
CA GLN A 482 23.63 -10.70 -4.65
C GLN A 482 22.80 -11.04 -5.89
N ILE A 483 21.53 -10.63 -5.94
CA ILE A 483 20.68 -10.77 -7.14
C ILE A 483 21.29 -10.02 -8.34
N ASP A 484 21.77 -8.79 -8.12
CA ASP A 484 22.40 -7.98 -9.17
C ASP A 484 23.71 -8.59 -9.68
N ARG A 485 24.45 -9.32 -8.82
CA ARG A 485 25.71 -9.98 -9.17
C ARG A 485 25.49 -11.32 -9.86
N ASP A 486 24.62 -12.16 -9.29
CA ASP A 486 24.52 -13.58 -9.62
C ASP A 486 23.32 -13.88 -10.55
N GLY A 487 22.46 -12.89 -10.83
CA GLY A 487 21.24 -13.03 -11.63
C GLY A 487 20.13 -13.83 -10.96
N CYS A 488 20.44 -14.63 -9.93
CA CYS A 488 19.54 -15.55 -9.24
C CYS A 488 19.95 -15.72 -7.76
N ILE A 489 18.97 -15.95 -6.86
CA ILE A 489 19.22 -16.58 -5.55
C ILE A 489 18.14 -17.66 -5.33
N GLY A 490 18.50 -18.94 -5.49
CA GLY A 490 17.60 -20.10 -5.33
C GLY A 490 16.65 -20.35 -6.52
N GLU A 491 15.68 -21.27 -6.38
CA GLU A 491 14.65 -21.62 -7.39
C GLU A 491 13.68 -20.47 -7.76
N ARG A 492 13.92 -19.26 -7.26
CA ARG A 492 13.08 -18.09 -7.54
C ARG A 492 13.98 -16.92 -7.87
N THR A 493 14.07 -16.63 -9.17
CA THR A 493 14.25 -15.26 -9.67
C THR A 493 13.25 -14.37 -8.90
N TYR A 494 13.60 -13.18 -8.42
CA TYR A 494 13.20 -11.92 -9.04
C TYR A 494 13.56 -10.74 -8.10
N ARG A 495 13.62 -9.55 -8.71
CA ARG A 495 14.22 -8.28 -8.25
C ARG A 495 13.26 -7.48 -7.34
N TYR A 496 13.63 -7.30 -6.08
CA TYR A 496 13.00 -6.27 -5.24
C TYR A 496 13.28 -4.89 -5.85
N ILE A 497 12.21 -4.26 -6.33
CA ILE A 497 12.19 -3.01 -7.10
C ILE A 497 13.13 -1.94 -6.49
N LEU A 498 14.30 -1.82 -7.10
CA LEU A 498 14.92 -0.54 -7.41
C LEU A 498 14.73 -0.37 -8.91
N PHE A 499 13.71 0.38 -9.32
CA PHE A 499 13.61 0.75 -10.73
C PHE A 499 14.76 1.72 -11.03
N VAL A 500 15.68 1.19 -11.84
CA VAL A 500 16.43 1.85 -12.89
C VAL A 500 17.04 3.19 -12.51
N LEU A 501 18.32 3.14 -12.16
CA LEU A 501 19.34 3.91 -12.86
C LEU A 501 20.69 3.28 -12.54
N LYS A 502 21.40 2.88 -13.59
CA LYS A 502 22.82 2.52 -13.61
C LYS A 502 23.19 1.07 -13.28
N THR A 503 22.75 0.16 -14.12
CA THR A 503 23.68 -0.84 -14.68
C THR A 503 23.90 -0.45 -16.13
N MET A 504 24.89 0.41 -16.37
CA MET A 504 25.62 0.31 -17.63
C MET A 504 26.34 -1.03 -17.57
N THR A 505 25.65 -2.10 -17.97
CA THR A 505 26.35 -3.15 -18.70
C THR A 505 26.96 -2.44 -19.90
N ASP A 506 28.25 -2.62 -20.17
CA ASP A 506 28.95 -2.02 -21.32
C ASP A 506 28.35 -2.42 -22.69
N LYS A 507 27.19 -3.09 -22.72
CA LYS A 507 26.47 -3.56 -23.90
C LYS A 507 25.14 -2.83 -24.02
N HIS A 508 24.87 -2.31 -25.20
CA HIS A 508 23.61 -1.73 -25.63
C HIS A 508 22.78 -2.78 -26.37
N ASN A 509 21.46 -2.62 -26.36
CA ASN A 509 20.55 -3.50 -27.10
C ASN A 509 20.28 -2.93 -28.49
N PHE A 510 20.27 -3.80 -29.49
CA PHE A 510 20.06 -3.43 -30.89
C PHE A 510 19.08 -4.41 -31.54
N MET A 511 18.18 -3.91 -32.37
CA MET A 511 17.45 -4.71 -33.34
C MET A 511 18.19 -4.65 -34.67
N VAL A 512 18.46 -5.81 -35.23
CA VAL A 512 19.11 -5.98 -36.51
C VAL A 512 18.12 -6.63 -37.46
N VAL A 513 17.79 -5.94 -38.54
CA VAL A 513 16.95 -6.46 -39.61
C VAL A 513 17.86 -6.85 -40.77
N LEU A 514 17.85 -8.13 -41.12
CA LEU A 514 18.69 -8.75 -42.16
C LEU A 514 17.80 -9.16 -43.32
N HIS A 515 18.07 -8.64 -44.51
CA HIS A 515 17.29 -8.96 -45.70
C HIS A 515 17.98 -10.04 -46.52
N ASP A 516 17.22 -11.04 -46.93
CA ASP A 516 17.73 -12.09 -47.80
C ASP A 516 17.92 -11.54 -49.24
N PHE A 517 18.80 -12.17 -50.01
CA PHE A 517 18.88 -11.91 -51.45
C PHE A 517 17.54 -12.24 -52.14
N THR A 518 17.19 -11.47 -53.17
CA THR A 518 15.90 -11.63 -53.88
C THR A 518 15.93 -12.63 -55.04
N ASP A 519 17.07 -13.29 -55.31
CA ASP A 519 17.19 -14.29 -56.38
C ASP A 519 16.50 -15.62 -56.04
N SER A 520 16.23 -16.43 -57.07
CA SER A 520 15.51 -17.70 -56.94
C SER A 520 16.25 -18.79 -56.14
N GLU A 521 17.56 -18.64 -55.90
CA GLU A 521 18.37 -19.61 -55.15
C GLU A 521 18.52 -19.25 -53.67
N ALA A 522 18.11 -18.06 -53.23
CA ALA A 522 18.27 -17.58 -51.86
C ALA A 522 17.67 -18.53 -50.81
N LEU A 523 16.49 -19.10 -51.09
CA LEU A 523 15.85 -20.07 -50.21
C LEU A 523 16.67 -21.37 -50.07
N ASN A 524 17.26 -21.85 -51.17
CA ASN A 524 18.08 -23.05 -51.16
C ASN A 524 19.38 -22.84 -50.37
N ARG A 525 20.00 -21.65 -50.50
CA ARG A 525 21.17 -21.27 -49.70
C ARG A 525 20.83 -21.15 -48.22
N ARG A 526 19.66 -20.59 -47.87
CA ARG A 526 19.21 -20.51 -46.48
C ARG A 526 19.03 -21.89 -45.86
N LEU A 527 18.38 -22.81 -46.57
CA LEU A 527 18.12 -24.15 -46.08
C LEU A 527 19.40 -24.99 -45.95
N SER A 528 20.39 -24.80 -46.84
CA SER A 528 21.62 -25.60 -46.82
C SER A 528 22.55 -25.31 -45.63
N VAL A 529 22.50 -24.10 -45.07
CA VAL A 529 23.33 -23.70 -43.91
C VAL A 529 22.53 -23.41 -42.63
N ARG A 530 21.22 -23.72 -42.62
CA ARG A 530 20.31 -23.44 -41.50
C ARG A 530 20.76 -24.05 -40.18
N ASP A 531 21.16 -25.31 -40.19
CA ASP A 531 21.55 -26.00 -38.96
C ASP A 531 22.81 -25.38 -38.34
N GLN A 532 23.76 -24.94 -39.16
CA GLN A 532 24.96 -24.24 -38.70
C GLN A 532 24.64 -22.86 -38.12
N HIS A 533 23.74 -22.11 -38.77
CA HIS A 533 23.26 -20.82 -38.28
C HIS A 533 22.54 -20.98 -36.92
N LEU A 534 21.64 -21.95 -36.79
CA LEU A 534 20.91 -22.19 -35.54
C LEU A 534 21.85 -22.62 -34.39
N GLN A 535 22.87 -23.44 -34.66
CA GLN A 535 23.89 -23.76 -33.67
C GLN A 535 24.68 -22.52 -33.22
N GLY A 536 25.01 -21.62 -34.15
CA GLY A 536 25.64 -20.33 -33.84
C GLY A 536 24.73 -19.43 -33.01
N ALA A 537 23.44 -19.37 -33.34
CA ALA A 537 22.43 -18.59 -32.62
C ALA A 537 22.25 -19.08 -31.18
N LEU A 538 22.14 -20.39 -30.97
CA LEU A 538 22.05 -21.00 -29.62
C LEU A 538 23.30 -20.69 -28.78
N LYS A 539 24.48 -20.70 -29.39
CA LYS A 539 25.72 -20.29 -28.71
C LYS A 539 25.67 -18.80 -28.32
N ALA A 540 25.27 -17.92 -29.24
CA ALA A 540 25.14 -16.48 -28.98
C ALA A 540 24.08 -16.16 -27.91
N GLU A 541 23.01 -16.95 -27.84
CA GLU A 541 21.98 -16.87 -26.80
C GLU A 541 22.55 -17.27 -25.43
N SER A 542 23.30 -18.38 -25.37
CA SER A 542 23.96 -18.82 -24.13
C SER A 542 25.02 -17.82 -23.60
N GLU A 543 25.62 -17.03 -24.49
CA GLU A 543 26.57 -15.96 -24.16
C GLU A 543 25.88 -14.61 -23.85
N GLY A 544 24.55 -14.54 -23.91
CA GLY A 544 23.77 -13.33 -23.69
C GLY A 544 23.99 -12.24 -24.74
N LYS A 545 24.41 -12.62 -25.96
CA LYS A 545 24.60 -11.71 -27.10
C LYS A 545 23.40 -11.70 -28.04
N LEU A 546 22.65 -12.79 -28.13
CA LEU A 546 21.37 -12.89 -28.84
C LEU A 546 20.25 -13.02 -27.80
N LEU A 547 19.29 -12.09 -27.84
CA LEU A 547 18.13 -12.10 -26.94
C LEU A 547 16.98 -12.87 -27.57
N VAL A 548 16.69 -12.60 -28.84
CA VAL A 548 15.61 -13.24 -29.63
C VAL A 548 15.99 -13.16 -31.11
N GLY A 549 15.63 -14.17 -31.90
CA GLY A 549 15.79 -14.16 -33.36
C GLY A 549 14.61 -14.81 -34.07
N GLY A 550 14.25 -14.30 -35.24
CA GLY A 550 13.13 -14.82 -36.05
C GLY A 550 13.32 -14.59 -37.54
N ALA A 551 12.56 -15.33 -38.37
CA ALA A 551 12.53 -15.12 -39.82
C ALA A 551 11.48 -14.06 -40.18
N ILE A 552 11.79 -13.23 -41.19
CA ILE A 552 10.84 -12.33 -41.82
C ILE A 552 10.21 -13.10 -42.99
N LEU A 553 8.87 -13.17 -43.00
CA LEU A 553 8.10 -13.88 -44.03
C LEU A 553 7.38 -12.89 -44.96
N ASP A 554 7.19 -13.28 -46.22
CA ASP A 554 6.34 -12.57 -47.16
C ASP A 554 4.85 -12.75 -46.85
N ASN A 555 4.05 -11.69 -46.96
CA ASN A 555 2.65 -11.65 -46.52
C ASN A 555 1.64 -12.19 -47.56
N HIS A 556 2.08 -12.84 -48.64
CA HIS A 556 1.21 -13.39 -49.69
C HIS A 556 1.33 -14.92 -49.77
N GLU A 557 0.34 -15.63 -49.20
CA GLU A 557 -0.07 -17.06 -49.39
C GLU A 557 1.03 -18.14 -49.61
N SER A 558 2.28 -17.81 -49.42
CA SER A 558 3.45 -18.65 -49.60
C SER A 558 4.45 -18.25 -48.53
N SER A 559 4.85 -19.21 -47.70
CA SER A 559 5.79 -19.06 -46.59
C SER A 559 7.22 -18.75 -47.05
N LYS A 560 7.39 -17.76 -47.93
CA LYS A 560 8.67 -17.37 -48.53
C LYS A 560 9.40 -16.46 -47.55
N MET A 561 10.53 -16.95 -47.03
CA MET A 561 11.41 -16.16 -46.17
C MET A 561 12.03 -15.02 -46.98
N LYS A 562 11.95 -13.80 -46.45
CA LYS A 562 12.50 -12.57 -47.01
C LYS A 562 13.64 -11.97 -46.18
N GLY A 563 13.92 -12.55 -45.01
CA GLY A 563 14.94 -12.03 -44.12
C GLY A 563 14.95 -12.69 -42.74
N SER A 564 15.73 -12.10 -41.84
CA SER A 564 15.77 -12.41 -40.42
C SER A 564 15.71 -11.11 -39.60
N VAL A 565 15.17 -11.18 -38.39
CA VAL A 565 15.29 -10.13 -37.39
C VAL A 565 15.96 -10.70 -36.15
N LEU A 566 16.96 -10.00 -35.62
CA LEU A 566 17.71 -10.40 -34.43
C LEU A 566 17.69 -9.25 -33.42
N LEU A 567 17.44 -9.57 -32.15
CA LEU A 567 17.67 -8.68 -31.02
C LEU A 567 18.99 -9.05 -30.37
N LEU A 568 19.98 -8.17 -30.49
CA LEU A 568 21.36 -8.41 -30.04
C LEU A 568 21.76 -7.47 -28.90
N ALA A 569 22.64 -7.95 -28.03
CA ALA A 569 23.30 -7.15 -27.00
C ALA A 569 24.81 -7.07 -27.29
N ALA A 570 25.28 -5.88 -27.67
CA ALA A 570 26.65 -5.63 -28.13
C ALA A 570 27.19 -4.29 -27.58
N LYS A 571 28.51 -4.15 -27.48
CA LYS A 571 29.16 -2.93 -26.99
C LYS A 571 29.10 -1.79 -28.00
N SER A 572 29.11 -2.12 -29.28
CA SER A 572 29.03 -1.16 -30.37
C SER A 572 28.41 -1.79 -31.63
N VAL A 573 28.14 -0.96 -32.64
CA VAL A 573 27.61 -1.43 -33.93
C VAL A 573 28.67 -2.25 -34.69
N GLU A 574 29.95 -1.95 -34.51
CA GLU A 574 31.05 -2.70 -35.14
C GLU A 574 31.11 -4.16 -34.65
N GLU A 575 30.81 -4.42 -33.36
CA GLU A 575 30.72 -5.78 -32.83
C GLU A 575 29.56 -6.55 -33.48
N ILE A 576 28.45 -5.87 -33.81
CA ILE A 576 27.32 -6.45 -34.53
C ILE A 576 27.72 -6.82 -35.97
N ASP A 577 28.44 -5.93 -36.65
CA ASP A 577 28.90 -6.19 -38.01
C ASP A 577 29.84 -7.40 -38.06
N GLU A 578 30.77 -7.53 -37.10
CA GLU A 578 31.64 -8.70 -36.99
C GLU A 578 30.83 -9.98 -36.75
N MET A 579 29.81 -9.94 -35.89
CA MET A 579 28.93 -11.07 -35.64
C MET A 579 28.17 -11.51 -36.90
N ILE A 580 27.62 -10.56 -37.65
CA ILE A 580 26.88 -10.84 -38.90
C ILE A 580 27.82 -11.40 -39.96
N ILE A 581 29.01 -10.81 -40.15
CA ILE A 581 29.97 -11.25 -41.17
C ILE A 581 30.48 -12.67 -40.90
N GLN A 582 30.57 -13.06 -39.63
CA GLN A 582 30.98 -14.40 -39.24
C GLN A 582 29.87 -15.44 -39.36
N ASP A 583 28.61 -15.02 -39.47
CA ASP A 583 27.45 -15.90 -39.52
C ASP A 583 27.42 -16.77 -40.81
N PRO A 584 27.06 -18.06 -40.70
CA PRO A 584 26.88 -18.93 -41.86
C PRO A 584 25.93 -18.37 -42.93
N TYR A 585 24.86 -17.65 -42.55
CA TYR A 585 23.92 -17.04 -43.49
C TYR A 585 24.56 -15.90 -44.30
N TYR A 586 25.41 -15.08 -43.70
CA TYR A 586 26.15 -14.07 -44.47
C TYR A 586 27.16 -14.73 -45.42
N LYS A 587 27.95 -15.69 -44.92
CA LYS A 587 28.98 -16.39 -45.73
C LYS A 587 28.39 -17.18 -46.90
N ALA A 588 27.20 -17.75 -46.72
CA ALA A 588 26.48 -18.46 -47.76
C ALA A 588 25.68 -17.55 -48.71
N LYS A 589 25.83 -16.21 -48.60
CA LYS A 589 25.06 -15.23 -49.40
C LYS A 589 23.55 -15.43 -49.26
N VAL A 590 23.09 -15.66 -48.04
CA VAL A 590 21.67 -15.64 -47.68
C VAL A 590 21.25 -14.21 -47.41
N TRP A 591 22.00 -13.47 -46.57
CA TRP A 591 21.76 -12.06 -46.28
C TRP A 591 22.52 -11.13 -47.23
N GLU A 592 21.81 -10.18 -47.82
CA GLU A 592 22.35 -9.16 -48.74
C GLU A 592 22.66 -7.85 -48.01
N LYS A 593 21.73 -7.38 -47.19
CA LYS A 593 21.81 -6.10 -46.48
C LYS A 593 21.29 -6.24 -45.06
N TRP A 594 21.81 -5.42 -44.14
CA TRP A 594 21.30 -5.34 -42.78
C TRP A 594 21.17 -3.90 -42.30
N GLU A 595 20.22 -3.70 -41.38
CA GLU A 595 19.89 -2.43 -40.77
C GLU A 595 19.97 -2.61 -39.25
N VAL A 596 20.69 -1.72 -38.56
CA VAL A 596 20.92 -1.79 -37.10
C VAL A 596 20.21 -0.63 -36.42
N TYR A 597 19.34 -0.95 -35.47
CA TYR A 597 18.52 -0.02 -34.72
C TYR A 597 18.87 -0.10 -33.23
N PRO A 598 19.37 0.97 -32.60
CA PRO A 598 19.56 0.97 -31.15
C PRO A 598 18.19 0.96 -30.44
N ILE A 599 18.02 0.08 -29.46
CA ILE A 599 16.80 -0.04 -28.65
C ILE A 599 17.09 0.38 -27.22
N LYS A 600 16.27 1.29 -26.70
CA LYS A 600 16.16 1.58 -25.27
C LYS A 600 14.92 0.89 -24.74
N TRP A 601 15.08 0.07 -23.71
CA TRP A 601 13.98 -0.53 -22.96
C TRP A 601 13.54 0.38 -21.83
#